data_AF-A0A913ZP69-F1
#
_entry.id   AF-A0A913ZP69-F1
#
_cell.length_a   1.000
_cell.length_b   1.000
_cell.length_c   1.000
_cell.angle_alpha   90.00
_cell.angle_beta   90.00
_cell.angle_gamma   90.00
#
_symmetry.space_group_name_H-M   'P 1'
#
loop_
_entity.id
_entity.type
_entity.pdbx_description
1 polymer ?
#
loop_
_entity_poly.entity_id
_entity_poly.type
_entity_poly.pdbx_seq_one_letter_code
_entity_poly.pdbx_strand_id
1 'polypeptide(L)'
;MSLAAQERLRRQAFQHRANFREVFLKFADVHKGINHALALTDEDVLRIDVSIRELLRTYRQLFPEERITPKLHLLEDHAVDQLQRFRVGLGLLNEQGGELIHAEFNRIGRVVQGMRDDLDRLMAVMRRHHVSTCPEVL
;
A
#
# COMPACT_ATOMS: atom_id res chain seq x y z
N MET A 1 -26.79 28.25 -14.55
CA MET A 1 -25.85 27.50 -15.44
C MET A 1 -26.64 26.98 -16.63
N SER A 2 -26.15 27.12 -17.87
CA SER A 2 -26.93 26.72 -19.06
C SER A 2 -27.03 25.20 -19.20
N LEU A 3 -28.07 24.71 -19.88
CA LEU A 3 -28.24 23.30 -20.24
C LEU A 3 -27.00 22.76 -20.98
N ALA A 4 -26.46 23.52 -21.93
CA ALA A 4 -25.24 23.15 -22.65
C ALA A 4 -24.01 23.01 -21.73
N ALA A 5 -23.89 23.86 -20.71
CA ALA A 5 -22.83 23.74 -19.72
C ALA A 5 -23.01 22.50 -18.83
N GLN A 6 -24.24 22.16 -18.45
CA GLN A 6 -24.56 20.94 -17.70
C GLN A 6 -24.25 19.67 -18.50
N GLU A 7 -24.57 19.63 -19.80
CA GLU A 7 -24.28 18.50 -20.67
C GLU A 7 -22.77 18.28 -20.86
N ARG A 8 -22.01 19.37 -21.04
CA ARG A 8 -20.54 19.29 -21.13
C ARG A 8 -19.93 18.71 -19.86
N LEU A 9 -20.36 19.17 -18.68
CA LEU A 9 -19.88 18.65 -17.40
C LEU A 9 -20.20 17.16 -17.25
N ARG A 10 -21.41 16.72 -17.64
CA ARG A 10 -21.79 15.30 -17.61
C ARG A 10 -20.91 14.44 -18.52
N ARG A 11 -20.59 14.91 -19.73
CA ARG A 11 -19.69 14.21 -20.65
C ARG A 11 -18.28 14.10 -20.08
N GLN A 12 -17.75 15.19 -19.52
CA GLN A 12 -16.43 15.19 -18.86
C GLN A 12 -16.42 14.21 -17.68
N ALA A 13 -17.43 14.25 -16.81
CA ALA A 13 -17.54 13.32 -15.68
C ALA A 13 -17.59 11.85 -16.12
N PHE A 14 -18.33 11.55 -17.20
CA PHE A 14 -18.39 10.20 -17.76
C PHE A 14 -17.02 9.74 -18.28
N GLN A 15 -16.30 10.61 -18.99
CA GLN A 15 -14.97 10.31 -19.49
C GLN A 15 -13.97 10.09 -18.36
N HIS A 16 -13.96 10.96 -17.34
CA HIS A 16 -13.08 10.78 -16.18
C HIS A 16 -13.37 9.47 -15.46
N ARG A 17 -14.64 9.12 -15.26
CA ARG A 17 -15.02 7.83 -14.66
C ARG A 17 -14.48 6.66 -15.48
N ALA A 18 -14.58 6.71 -16.81
CA ALA A 18 -14.05 5.65 -17.68
C ALA A 18 -12.53 5.53 -17.56
N ASN A 19 -11.80 6.66 -17.59
CA ASN A 19 -10.35 6.69 -17.47
C ASN A 19 -9.88 6.13 -16.11
N PHE A 20 -10.48 6.58 -15.01
CA PHE A 20 -10.13 6.09 -13.67
C PHE A 20 -10.47 4.61 -13.50
N ARG A 21 -11.60 4.15 -14.03
CA ARG A 21 -11.97 2.73 -14.00
C ARG A 21 -10.90 1.88 -14.68
N GLU A 22 -10.41 2.30 -15.85
CA GLU A 22 -9.38 1.56 -16.58
C GLU A 22 -8.08 1.47 -15.78
N VAL A 23 -7.58 2.60 -15.26
CA VAL A 23 -6.36 2.61 -14.44
C VAL A 23 -6.52 1.76 -13.18
N PHE A 24 -7.66 1.83 -12.49
CA PHE A 24 -7.87 1.06 -11.27
C PHE A 24 -7.97 -0.44 -11.51
N LEU A 25 -8.49 -0.88 -12.66
CA LEU A 25 -8.48 -2.30 -13.01
C LEU A 25 -7.05 -2.80 -13.23
N LYS A 26 -6.23 -2.05 -13.97
CA LYS A 26 -4.80 -2.37 -14.15
C LYS A 26 -4.03 -2.35 -12.82
N PHE A 27 -4.34 -1.39 -11.95
CA PHE A 27 -3.74 -1.34 -10.63
C PHE A 27 -4.17 -2.52 -9.76
N ALA A 28 -5.41 -3.00 -9.86
CA ALA A 28 -5.87 -4.16 -9.11
C ALA A 28 -5.06 -5.42 -9.44
N ASP A 29 -4.70 -5.62 -10.72
CA ASP A 29 -3.85 -6.73 -11.15
C ASP A 29 -2.44 -6.64 -10.55
N VAL A 30 -1.82 -5.46 -10.63
CA VAL A 30 -0.51 -5.20 -10.00
C VAL A 30 -0.58 -5.41 -8.50
N HIS A 31 -1.57 -4.82 -7.83
CA HIS A 31 -1.74 -4.87 -6.39
C HIS A 31 -1.91 -6.31 -5.90
N LYS A 32 -2.70 -7.13 -6.61
CA LYS A 32 -2.86 -8.55 -6.29
C LYS A 32 -1.54 -9.32 -6.44
N GLY A 33 -0.71 -8.95 -7.40
CA GLY A 33 0.59 -9.56 -7.64
C GLY A 33 1.68 -9.18 -6.63
N ILE A 34 1.60 -8.00 -6.00
CA ILE A 34 2.65 -7.53 -5.08
C ILE A 34 2.24 -7.54 -3.61
N ASN A 35 0.97 -7.36 -3.29
CA ASN A 35 0.50 -7.19 -1.91
C ASN A 35 0.12 -8.52 -1.25
N HIS A 36 1.11 -9.39 -1.09
CA HIS A 36 0.97 -10.66 -0.37
C HIS A 36 2.28 -11.07 0.30
N ALA A 37 2.25 -12.15 1.08
CA ALA A 37 3.42 -12.71 1.77
C ALA A 37 3.95 -14.02 1.16
N LEU A 38 3.35 -14.48 0.06
CA LEU A 38 3.75 -15.71 -0.63
C LEU A 38 5.08 -15.56 -1.37
N ALA A 39 5.80 -16.68 -1.52
CA ALA A 39 6.99 -16.79 -2.35
C ALA A 39 6.65 -16.61 -3.84
N LEU A 40 7.61 -16.08 -4.60
CA LEU A 40 7.46 -15.75 -6.02
C LEU A 40 8.42 -16.55 -6.90
N THR A 41 7.88 -17.10 -7.99
CA THR A 41 8.67 -17.69 -9.08
C THR A 41 9.14 -16.63 -10.07
N ASP A 42 10.07 -16.97 -10.96
CA ASP A 42 10.46 -16.08 -12.07
C ASP A 42 9.26 -15.73 -12.97
N GLU A 43 8.35 -16.68 -13.19
CA GLU A 43 7.13 -16.45 -13.98
C GLU A 43 6.19 -15.46 -13.30
N ASP A 44 6.04 -15.54 -11.97
CA ASP A 44 5.24 -14.57 -11.22
C ASP A 44 5.82 -13.16 -11.34
N VAL A 45 7.14 -13.02 -11.19
CA VAL A 45 7.83 -11.72 -11.32
C VAL A 45 7.67 -11.15 -12.72
N LEU A 46 7.81 -11.98 -13.76
CA LEU A 46 7.60 -11.56 -15.15
C LEU A 46 6.16 -11.08 -15.38
N ARG A 47 5.16 -11.80 -14.87
CA ARG A 47 3.75 -11.40 -14.97
C ARG A 47 3.51 -10.07 -14.28
N ILE A 48 4.10 -9.86 -13.09
CA ILE A 48 3.99 -8.60 -12.35
C ILE A 48 4.62 -7.44 -13.12
N ASP A 49 5.82 -7.62 -13.71
CA ASP A 49 6.48 -6.60 -14.55
C ASP A 49 5.57 -6.20 -15.72
N VAL A 50 5.00 -7.17 -16.43
CA VAL A 50 4.05 -6.91 -17.52
C VAL A 50 2.86 -6.08 -17.03
N SER A 51 2.25 -6.45 -15.90
CA SER A 51 1.13 -5.69 -15.33
C SER A 51 1.51 -4.27 -14.92
N ILE A 52 2.70 -4.06 -14.36
CA ILE A 52 3.22 -2.73 -14.00
C ILE A 52 3.38 -1.89 -15.27
N ARG A 53 4.03 -2.42 -16.29
CA ARG A 53 4.22 -1.71 -17.58
C ARG A 53 2.90 -1.37 -18.25
N GLU A 54 1.92 -2.26 -18.21
CA GLU A 54 0.57 -1.99 -18.73
C GLU A 54 -0.13 -0.88 -17.95
N LEU A 55 -0.07 -0.90 -16.61
CA LEU A 55 -0.63 0.16 -15.78
C LEU A 55 -0.02 1.52 -16.12
N LEU A 56 1.31 1.62 -16.12
CA LEU A 56 2.02 2.88 -16.32
C LEU A 56 1.88 3.42 -17.75
N ARG A 57 1.85 2.54 -18.76
CA ARG A 57 1.54 2.92 -20.14
C ARG A 57 0.12 3.49 -20.25
N THR A 58 -0.85 2.81 -19.65
CA THR A 58 -2.26 3.22 -19.65
C THR A 58 -2.45 4.54 -18.92
N TYR A 59 -1.79 4.72 -17.78
CA TYR A 59 -1.81 5.96 -17.00
C TYR A 59 -1.32 7.16 -17.83
N ARG A 60 -0.14 7.04 -18.48
CA ARG A 60 0.41 8.11 -19.33
C ARG A 60 -0.47 8.41 -20.54
N GLN A 61 -1.16 7.42 -21.11
CA GLN A 61 -2.08 7.62 -22.24
C GLN A 61 -3.37 8.34 -21.84
N LEU A 62 -3.94 8.00 -20.68
CA LEU A 62 -5.21 8.55 -20.22
C LEU A 62 -5.04 9.91 -19.50
N PHE A 63 -3.84 10.19 -18.99
CA PHE A 63 -3.49 11.38 -18.22
C PHE A 63 -2.15 11.98 -18.69
N PRO A 64 -2.04 12.45 -19.95
CA PRO A 64 -0.76 12.85 -20.55
C PRO A 64 -0.12 14.09 -19.90
N GLU A 65 -0.93 14.95 -19.28
CA GLU A 65 -0.46 16.17 -18.60
C GLU A 65 -0.03 15.92 -17.15
N GLU A 66 -0.34 14.73 -16.61
CA GLU A 66 -0.04 14.38 -15.22
C GLU A 66 1.39 13.88 -15.07
N ARG A 67 2.03 14.24 -13.95
CA ARG A 67 3.37 13.77 -13.63
C ARG A 67 3.30 12.44 -12.90
N ILE A 68 4.30 11.59 -13.14
CA ILE A 68 4.48 10.35 -12.37
C ILE A 68 4.80 10.71 -10.92
N THR A 69 4.00 10.19 -9.99
CA THR A 69 4.23 10.37 -8.56
C THR A 69 5.39 9.50 -8.08
N PRO A 70 6.06 9.84 -6.96
CA PRO A 70 7.14 9.01 -6.42
C PRO A 70 6.73 7.55 -6.19
N LYS A 71 5.49 7.28 -5.76
CA LYS A 71 5.01 5.90 -5.57
C LYS A 71 4.87 5.14 -6.89
N LEU A 72 4.41 5.80 -7.94
CA LEU A 72 4.34 5.20 -9.28
C LEU A 72 5.73 4.98 -9.88
N HIS A 73 6.67 5.89 -9.64
CA HIS A 73 8.07 5.70 -10.04
C HIS A 73 8.72 4.52 -9.30
N LEU A 74 8.53 4.41 -7.98
CA LEU A 74 8.99 3.25 -7.22
C LEU A 74 8.41 1.94 -7.75
N LEU A 75 7.11 1.97 -8.11
CA LEU A 75 6.45 0.81 -8.69
C LEU A 75 7.03 0.44 -10.06
N GLU A 76 7.29 1.41 -10.93
CA GLU A 76 7.77 1.20 -12.29
C GLU A 76 9.23 0.75 -12.35
N ASP A 77 10.10 1.44 -11.60
CA ASP A 77 11.55 1.33 -11.79
C ASP A 77 12.25 0.49 -10.72
N HIS A 78 11.60 0.20 -9.58
CA HIS A 78 12.26 -0.45 -8.43
C HIS A 78 11.53 -1.70 -7.92
N ALA A 79 10.22 -1.84 -8.15
CA ALA A 79 9.47 -2.95 -7.58
C ALA A 79 9.96 -4.31 -8.09
N VAL A 80 10.24 -4.43 -9.40
CA VAL A 80 10.70 -5.70 -10.00
C VAL A 80 12.04 -6.14 -9.41
N ASP A 81 12.98 -5.21 -9.24
CA ASP A 81 14.28 -5.49 -8.61
C ASP A 81 14.13 -6.01 -7.17
N GLN A 82 13.21 -5.42 -6.40
CA GLN A 82 12.89 -5.90 -5.05
C GLN A 82 12.28 -7.31 -5.07
N LEU A 83 11.32 -7.56 -5.96
CA LEU A 83 10.68 -8.87 -6.10
C LEU A 83 11.70 -9.95 -6.51
N GLN A 84 12.62 -9.64 -7.41
CA GLN A 84 13.71 -10.54 -7.81
C GLN A 84 14.68 -10.81 -6.66
N ARG A 85 15.03 -9.78 -5.89
CA ARG A 85 15.95 -9.87 -4.76
C ARG A 85 15.40 -10.71 -3.62
N PHE A 86 14.15 -10.46 -3.22
CA PHE A 86 13.58 -11.05 -2.01
C PHE A 86 12.71 -12.28 -2.28
N ARG A 87 12.26 -12.50 -3.52
CA ARG A 87 11.46 -13.68 -3.93
C ARG A 87 10.18 -13.88 -3.12
N VAL A 88 9.61 -12.79 -2.62
CA VAL A 88 8.34 -12.72 -1.90
C VAL A 88 7.59 -11.47 -2.33
N GLY A 89 6.26 -11.47 -2.15
CA GLY A 89 5.47 -10.26 -2.34
C GLY A 89 5.91 -9.13 -1.40
N LEU A 90 5.79 -7.88 -1.86
CA LEU A 90 6.08 -6.68 -1.07
C LEU A 90 5.19 -6.57 0.18
N GLY A 91 4.06 -7.28 0.21
CA GLY A 91 3.20 -7.39 1.38
C GLY A 91 3.89 -7.97 2.62
N LEU A 92 4.91 -8.82 2.46
CA LEU A 92 5.72 -9.33 3.59
C LEU A 92 6.72 -8.30 4.10
N LEU A 93 7.21 -7.43 3.22
CA LEU A 93 8.28 -6.46 3.49
C LEU A 93 7.75 -5.06 3.80
N ASN A 94 6.43 -4.93 3.95
CA ASN A 94 5.80 -3.65 4.17
C ASN A 94 5.82 -3.23 5.65
N GLU A 95 5.41 -1.99 5.89
CA GLU A 95 5.41 -1.37 7.22
C GLU A 95 4.16 -1.74 8.05
N GLN A 96 3.28 -2.62 7.56
CA GLN A 96 2.01 -2.94 8.25
C GLN A 96 2.24 -3.58 9.63
N GLY A 97 3.36 -4.31 9.80
CA GLY A 97 3.77 -4.80 11.11
C GLY A 97 4.03 -3.66 12.10
N GLY A 98 4.67 -2.59 11.66
CA GLY A 98 4.92 -1.39 12.48
C GLY A 98 3.62 -0.68 12.89
N GLU A 99 2.68 -0.55 11.97
CA GLU A 99 1.37 0.04 12.27
C GLU A 99 0.55 -0.79 13.27
N LEU A 100 0.65 -2.12 13.18
CA LEU A 100 0.03 -3.00 14.17
C LEU A 100 0.65 -2.82 15.56
N ILE A 101 1.98 -2.68 15.64
CA ILE A 101 2.69 -2.39 16.89
C ILE A 101 2.22 -1.05 17.47
N HIS A 102 2.10 0.01 16.66
CA HIS A 102 1.56 1.30 17.10
C HIS A 102 0.14 1.16 17.66
N ALA A 103 -0.73 0.43 16.98
CA ALA A 103 -2.10 0.18 17.44
C ALA A 103 -2.11 -0.58 18.79
N GLU A 104 -1.24 -1.57 18.94
CA GLU A 104 -1.10 -2.33 20.19
C GLU A 104 -0.57 -1.45 21.33
N PHE A 105 0.43 -0.62 21.08
CA PHE A 105 0.99 0.30 22.07
C PHE A 105 -0.06 1.28 22.56
N ASN A 106 -0.87 1.85 21.65
CA ASN A 106 -1.98 2.71 22.02
C ASN A 106 -3.03 1.97 22.86
N ARG A 107 -3.31 0.70 22.55
CA ARG A 107 -4.23 -0.13 23.32
C ARG A 107 -3.71 -0.40 24.73
N ILE A 108 -2.44 -0.76 24.86
CA ILE A 108 -1.81 -0.99 26.17
C ILE A 108 -1.73 0.32 26.95
N GLY A 109 -1.35 1.41 26.30
CA GLY A 109 -1.24 2.76 26.87
C GLY A 109 -2.54 3.21 27.56
N ARG A 110 -3.69 2.94 26.95
CA ARG A 110 -5.00 3.21 27.58
C ARG A 110 -5.22 2.48 28.90
N VAL A 111 -4.67 1.26 29.05
CA VAL A 111 -4.78 0.48 30.29
C VAL A 111 -3.90 1.07 31.39
N VAL A 112 -2.72 1.59 31.04
CA VAL A 112 -1.74 2.12 31.99
C VAL A 112 -1.81 3.64 32.16
N GLN A 113 -2.83 4.30 31.57
CA GLN A 113 -2.97 5.76 31.56
C GLN A 113 -3.05 6.38 32.97
N GLY A 114 -3.51 5.63 33.97
CA GLY A 114 -3.58 6.08 35.36
C GLY A 114 -2.24 6.15 36.10
N MET A 115 -1.14 5.66 35.50
CA MET A 115 0.20 5.77 36.08
C MET A 115 0.68 7.22 36.02
N ARG A 116 1.18 7.74 37.14
CA ARG A 116 1.64 9.13 37.25
C ARG A 116 2.99 9.40 36.60
N ASP A 117 3.88 8.41 36.63
CA ASP A 117 5.23 8.54 36.09
C ASP A 117 5.28 8.05 34.63
N ASP A 118 5.86 8.88 33.76
CA ASP A 118 5.90 8.62 32.32
C ASP A 118 6.86 7.47 31.97
N LEU A 119 7.94 7.30 32.73
CA LEU A 119 8.89 6.19 32.54
C LEU A 119 8.25 4.87 32.96
N ASP A 120 7.58 4.84 34.11
CA ASP A 120 6.84 3.66 34.57
C ASP A 120 5.76 3.26 33.56
N ARG A 121 5.04 4.25 33.01
CA ARG A 121 4.03 4.01 31.96
C ARG A 121 4.66 3.40 30.71
N LEU A 122 5.76 3.95 30.22
CA LEU A 122 6.47 3.42 29.05
C LEU A 122 6.96 1.99 29.31
N MET A 123 7.61 1.76 30.45
CA MET A 123 8.11 0.44 30.83
C MET A 123 6.99 -0.60 30.94
N ALA A 124 5.81 -0.21 31.44
CA ALA A 124 4.64 -1.08 31.49
C ALA A 124 4.12 -1.43 30.08
N VAL A 125 4.10 -0.47 29.14
CA VAL A 125 3.76 -0.74 27.73
C VAL A 125 4.75 -1.73 27.12
N MET A 126 6.05 -1.43 27.25
CA MET A 126 7.13 -2.24 26.66
C MET A 126 7.14 -3.67 27.19
N ARG A 127 7.05 -3.86 28.51
CA ARG A 127 7.02 -5.20 29.13
C ARG A 127 5.82 -6.00 28.66
N ARG A 128 4.65 -5.38 28.60
CA ARG A 128 3.43 -6.08 28.19
C ARG A 128 3.49 -6.51 26.72
N HIS A 129 4.00 -5.64 25.84
CA HIS A 129 4.19 -6.01 24.44
C HIS A 129 5.28 -7.08 24.26
N HIS A 130 6.37 -7.02 25.04
CA HIS A 130 7.42 -8.04 25.01
C HIS A 130 6.87 -9.42 25.38
N VAL A 131 6.08 -9.53 26.45
CA VAL A 131 5.44 -10.80 26.84
C VAL A 131 4.45 -11.30 25.78
N SER A 132 3.74 -10.43 25.07
CA SER A 132 2.79 -10.86 24.03
C SER A 132 3.45 -11.31 22.72
N THR A 133 4.71 -10.95 22.49
CA THR A 133 5.41 -11.18 21.22
C THR A 133 6.59 -12.15 21.33
N CYS A 134 7.07 -12.46 22.53
CA CYS A 134 8.11 -13.45 22.77
C CYS A 134 7.53 -14.79 23.26
N PRO A 135 7.39 -15.79 22.38
CA PRO A 135 6.79 -17.08 22.74
C PRO A 135 7.60 -17.89 23.75
N GLU A 136 8.87 -17.55 23.95
CA GLU A 136 9.81 -18.20 24.89
C GLU A 136 9.66 -17.70 26.34
N VAL A 137 8.86 -16.66 26.56
CA VAL A 137 8.67 -16.03 27.89
C VAL A 137 7.52 -16.68 28.68
N LEU A 138 6.95 -17.79 28.18
CA LEU A 138 5.95 -18.64 28.84
C LEU A 138 6.52 -20.04 29.09
#